data_AF-A0A925NNJ9-F1
#
_entry.id   AF-A0A925NNJ9-F1
#
_cell.length_a   1.000
_cell.length_b   1.000
_cell.length_c   1.000
_cell.angle_alpha   90.00
_cell.angle_beta   90.00
_cell.angle_gamma   90.00
#
_symmetry.space_group_name_H-M   'P 1'
#
loop_
_entity.id
_entity.type
_entity.pdbx_description
1 polymer ?
#
loop_
_entity_poly.entity_id
_entity_poly.type
_entity_poly.pdbx_seq_one_letter_code
_entity_poly.pdbx_strand_id
1 'polypeptide(L)'
;MRTHKQSKPIRLKAHRRPKGNMIALIGAIAAGLLIAILLFALSYTRLLGGSSEQKTAIEAAALAAAKDLGRIVIKDDHFGWVSLSDYAPTGPLTIAPDGYYQPVSSLNTILATIRLDMIMEKHVAAAVSNPASMQMWKDLAQADYDAASATRAKLVSVMQASMLPGGSPEAKDIQGNLVNPYQSAENAYKENGIRQSGGSAYVNGSLKLTLGCLQGGSETTVKAVTPETKAELNGKALQNGKYLSYTNYSYNGKDFVFTAAGSQIKLIDSKNFKQTLGIATEVPSIVMAEADQKFFDNGNSAKPARIVHTMACAQPACVQDPKPAPGM
;
A
#
# COMPACT_ATOMS: atom_id res chain seq x y z
N MET A 1 -49.63 13.05 -105.54
CA MET A 1 -50.53 13.44 -104.43
C MET A 1 -50.05 12.71 -103.17
N ARG A 2 -49.10 13.32 -102.43
CA ARG A 2 -48.40 12.72 -101.29
C ARG A 2 -48.84 13.42 -100.01
N THR A 3 -49.17 12.59 -99.03
CA THR A 3 -49.68 12.87 -97.70
C THR A 3 -48.60 13.48 -96.79
N HIS A 4 -48.91 14.57 -96.09
CA HIS A 4 -48.15 15.03 -94.92
C HIS A 4 -49.03 14.89 -93.67
N LYS A 5 -48.74 13.85 -92.90
CA LYS A 5 -49.37 13.52 -91.62
C LYS A 5 -48.62 14.28 -90.53
N GLN A 6 -49.30 15.18 -89.81
CA GLN A 6 -48.76 15.91 -88.66
C GLN A 6 -48.41 14.94 -87.53
N SER A 7 -47.17 14.99 -87.04
CA SER A 7 -46.73 14.29 -85.83
C SER A 7 -46.90 15.20 -84.60
N LYS A 8 -47.73 14.77 -83.65
CA LYS A 8 -47.83 15.40 -82.32
C LYS A 8 -46.70 14.90 -81.42
N PRO A 9 -46.04 15.76 -80.62
CA PRO A 9 -45.04 15.33 -79.66
C PRO A 9 -45.69 14.64 -78.46
N ILE A 10 -45.22 13.43 -78.14
CA ILE A 10 -45.60 12.66 -76.96
C ILE A 10 -44.90 13.27 -75.74
N ARG A 11 -45.67 13.95 -74.86
CA ARG A 11 -45.19 14.35 -73.53
C ARG A 11 -45.18 13.11 -72.63
N LEU A 12 -44.00 12.54 -72.39
CA LEU A 12 -43.77 11.58 -71.32
C LEU A 12 -43.95 12.29 -69.97
N LYS A 13 -45.08 12.04 -69.29
CA LYS A 13 -45.27 12.43 -67.89
C LYS A 13 -44.39 11.53 -67.01
N ALA A 14 -43.27 12.05 -66.52
CA ALA A 14 -42.47 11.39 -65.50
C ALA A 14 -43.30 11.26 -64.22
N HIS A 15 -43.71 10.03 -63.90
CA HIS A 15 -44.46 9.71 -62.70
C HIS A 15 -43.50 9.72 -61.50
N ARG A 16 -43.33 10.88 -60.85
CA ARG A 16 -42.55 10.99 -59.61
C ARG A 16 -43.33 10.31 -58.48
N ARG A 17 -42.82 9.16 -58.00
CA ARG A 17 -43.38 8.46 -56.83
C ARG A 17 -43.09 9.28 -55.55
N PRO A 18 -44.10 9.74 -54.80
CA PRO A 18 -43.92 10.63 -53.64
C PRO A 18 -43.43 9.93 -52.36
N LYS A 19 -43.02 8.65 -52.41
CA LYS A 19 -42.69 7.84 -51.21
C LYS A 19 -41.23 7.37 -51.11
N GLY A 20 -40.35 7.78 -52.03
CA GLY A 20 -38.94 7.32 -52.05
C GLY A 20 -38.01 8.01 -51.04
N ASN A 21 -38.25 9.29 -50.73
CA ASN A 21 -37.30 10.08 -49.90
C ASN A 21 -37.38 9.79 -48.40
N MET A 22 -38.49 9.25 -47.90
CA MET A 22 -38.68 9.08 -46.45
C MET A 22 -37.86 7.92 -45.88
N ILE A 23 -37.70 6.83 -46.66
CA ILE A 23 -36.85 5.69 -46.27
C ILE A 23 -35.38 6.08 -46.26
N ALA A 24 -34.94 6.87 -47.24
CA ALA A 24 -33.57 7.38 -47.29
C ALA A 24 -33.25 8.31 -46.10
N LEU A 25 -34.21 9.16 -45.69
CA LEU A 25 -34.07 10.03 -44.53
C LEU A 25 -33.97 9.23 -43.22
N ILE A 26 -34.85 8.24 -43.02
CA ILE A 26 -34.82 7.38 -41.83
C ILE A 26 -33.50 6.61 -41.76
N GLY A 27 -33.04 6.06 -42.90
CA GLY A 27 -31.74 5.38 -42.99
C GLY A 27 -30.57 6.29 -42.63
N ALA A 28 -30.57 7.54 -43.12
CA ALA A 28 -29.53 8.52 -42.81
C ALA A 28 -29.50 8.91 -41.32
N ILE A 29 -30.68 9.12 -40.71
CA ILE A 29 -30.79 9.41 -39.26
C ILE A 29 -30.34 8.22 -38.43
N ALA A 30 -30.75 7.00 -38.78
CA ALA A 30 -30.35 5.79 -38.09
C ALA A 30 -28.83 5.56 -38.20
N ALA A 31 -28.24 5.72 -39.40
CA ALA A 31 -26.80 5.64 -39.58
C ALA A 31 -26.05 6.73 -38.80
N GLY A 32 -26.57 7.96 -38.78
CA GLY A 32 -25.99 9.06 -37.99
C GLY A 32 -26.00 8.77 -36.49
N LEU A 33 -27.11 8.27 -35.95
CA LEU A 33 -27.22 7.83 -34.55
C LEU A 33 -26.25 6.68 -34.25
N LEU A 34 -26.13 5.71 -35.15
CA LEU A 34 -25.25 4.56 -34.98
C LEU A 34 -23.78 5.01 -34.95
N ILE A 35 -23.38 5.91 -35.85
CA ILE A 35 -22.04 6.51 -35.84
C ILE A 35 -21.80 7.30 -34.55
N ALA A 36 -22.77 8.11 -34.09
CA ALA A 36 -22.64 8.88 -32.85
C ALA A 36 -22.45 7.96 -31.63
N ILE A 37 -23.19 6.85 -31.55
CA ILE A 37 -23.05 5.85 -30.48
C ILE A 37 -21.68 5.16 -30.54
N LEU A 38 -21.19 4.80 -31.73
CA LEU A 38 -19.87 4.19 -31.90
C LEU A 38 -18.74 5.14 -31.47
N LEU A 39 -18.82 6.42 -31.85
CA LEU A 39 -17.84 7.43 -31.44
C LEU A 39 -17.88 7.68 -29.92
N PHE A 40 -19.07 7.69 -29.32
CA PHE A 40 -19.24 7.78 -27.88
C PHE A 40 -18.64 6.56 -27.17
N ALA A 41 -18.97 5.34 -27.63
CA ALA A 41 -18.45 4.11 -27.06
C ALA A 41 -16.92 4.06 -27.10
N LEU A 42 -16.31 4.46 -28.22
CA LEU A 42 -14.85 4.51 -28.38
C LEU A 42 -14.19 5.56 -27.47
N SER A 43 -14.84 6.71 -27.29
CA SER A 43 -14.37 7.75 -26.36
C SER A 43 -14.48 7.30 -24.91
N TYR A 44 -15.58 6.62 -24.57
CA TYR A 44 -15.85 6.10 -23.23
C TYR A 44 -14.89 4.97 -22.85
N THR A 45 -14.66 4.00 -23.72
CA THR A 45 -13.70 2.91 -23.47
C THR A 45 -12.28 3.44 -23.28
N ARG A 46 -11.89 4.47 -24.04
CA ARG A 46 -10.59 5.12 -23.86
C ARG A 46 -10.48 5.85 -22.52
N LEU A 47 -11.55 6.52 -22.07
CA LEU A 47 -11.58 7.19 -20.77
C LEU A 47 -11.49 6.18 -19.62
N LEU A 48 -12.27 5.09 -19.70
CA LEU A 48 -12.22 4.01 -18.71
C LEU A 48 -10.85 3.31 -18.68
N GLY A 49 -10.31 2.98 -19.86
CA GLY A 49 -8.99 2.35 -19.98
C GLY A 49 -7.91 3.23 -19.36
N GLY A 50 -7.89 4.52 -19.71
CA GLY A 50 -6.94 5.48 -19.15
C GLY A 50 -7.05 5.60 -17.63
N SER A 51 -8.25 5.64 -17.06
CA SER A 51 -8.45 5.69 -15.60
C SER A 51 -8.01 4.41 -14.89
N SER A 52 -8.27 3.24 -15.49
CA SER A 52 -7.87 1.94 -14.94
C SER A 52 -6.35 1.80 -14.93
N GLU A 53 -5.68 2.25 -15.99
CA GLU A 53 -4.21 2.28 -16.09
C GLU A 53 -3.59 3.11 -14.95
N GLN A 54 -4.09 4.32 -14.67
CA GLN A 54 -3.52 5.16 -13.61
C GLN A 54 -3.70 4.54 -12.23
N LYS A 55 -4.90 3.98 -11.98
CA LYS A 55 -5.21 3.33 -10.71
C LYS A 55 -4.28 2.15 -10.48
N THR A 56 -4.09 1.32 -11.50
CA THR A 56 -3.16 0.19 -11.45
C THR A 56 -1.72 0.65 -11.22
N ALA A 57 -1.27 1.71 -11.90
CA ALA A 57 0.08 2.24 -11.75
C ALA A 57 0.36 2.80 -10.34
N ILE A 58 -0.57 3.55 -9.76
CA ILE A 58 -0.40 4.09 -8.40
C ILE A 58 -0.53 3.00 -7.32
N GLU A 59 -1.39 2.01 -7.54
CA GLU A 59 -1.50 0.83 -6.67
C GLU A 59 -0.20 0.01 -6.69
N ALA A 60 0.39 -0.20 -7.87
CA ALA A 60 1.69 -0.86 -8.00
C ALA A 60 2.80 -0.06 -7.30
N ALA A 61 2.80 1.27 -7.43
CA ALA A 61 3.75 2.13 -6.74
C ALA A 61 3.64 2.02 -5.21
N ALA A 62 2.42 2.08 -4.67
CA ALA A 62 2.18 1.92 -3.24
C ALA A 62 2.61 0.53 -2.74
N LEU A 63 2.28 -0.54 -3.47
CA LEU A 63 2.68 -1.91 -3.13
C LEU A 63 4.19 -2.10 -3.17
N ALA A 64 4.87 -1.55 -4.18
CA ALA A 64 6.33 -1.60 -4.28
C ALA A 64 7.02 -0.89 -3.11
N ALA A 65 6.56 0.32 -2.75
CA ALA A 65 7.09 1.01 -1.58
C ALA A 65 6.80 0.27 -0.27
N ALA A 66 5.59 -0.27 -0.08
CA ALA A 66 5.24 -1.04 1.11
C ALA A 66 6.05 -2.34 1.23
N LYS A 67 6.35 -3.00 0.11
CA LYS A 67 7.24 -4.16 0.05
C LYS A 67 8.63 -3.82 0.57
N ASP A 68 9.20 -2.72 0.08
CA ASP A 68 10.54 -2.30 0.47
C ASP A 68 10.57 -1.80 1.91
N LEU A 69 9.55 -1.07 2.35
CA LEU A 69 9.43 -0.63 3.73
C LEU A 69 9.52 -1.80 4.71
N GLY A 70 8.84 -2.92 4.42
CA GLY A 70 8.89 -4.13 5.25
C GLY A 70 10.26 -4.81 5.32
N ARG A 71 11.17 -4.52 4.38
CA ARG A 71 12.53 -5.06 4.27
C ARG A 71 13.59 -4.20 4.95
N ILE A 72 13.26 -2.99 5.37
CA ILE A 72 14.21 -2.11 6.05
C ILE A 72 14.60 -2.74 7.39
N VAL A 73 15.89 -2.92 7.59
CA VAL A 73 16.48 -3.44 8.82
C VAL A 73 17.43 -2.40 9.40
N ILE A 74 17.32 -2.16 10.70
CA ILE A 74 18.24 -1.32 11.46
C ILE A 74 18.98 -2.15 12.50
N LYS A 75 20.22 -1.73 12.82
CA LYS A 75 20.95 -2.26 13.96
C LYS A 75 20.64 -1.45 15.20
N ASP A 76 20.31 -2.14 16.27
CA ASP A 76 20.11 -1.66 17.62
C ASP A 76 21.08 -2.36 18.57
N ASP A 77 21.56 -1.64 19.58
CA ASP A 77 22.57 -2.17 20.51
C ASP A 77 21.96 -3.10 21.57
N HIS A 78 20.66 -2.97 21.87
CA HIS A 78 19.96 -3.81 22.85
C HIS A 78 19.31 -5.02 22.20
N PHE A 79 18.66 -4.85 21.04
CA PHE A 79 17.89 -5.92 20.40
C PHE A 79 18.58 -6.55 19.18
N GLY A 80 19.77 -6.08 18.80
CA GLY A 80 20.46 -6.56 17.60
C GLY A 80 19.80 -6.01 16.33
N TRP A 81 19.28 -6.87 15.46
CA TRP A 81 18.67 -6.42 14.20
C TRP A 81 17.16 -6.32 14.32
N VAL A 82 16.61 -5.16 13.96
CA VAL A 82 15.18 -4.84 14.12
C VAL A 82 14.58 -4.37 12.81
N SER A 83 13.35 -4.80 12.53
CA SER A 83 12.57 -4.43 11.34
C SER A 83 11.07 -4.36 11.65
N LEU A 84 10.24 -4.06 10.64
CA LEU A 84 8.79 -4.27 10.70
C LEU A 84 8.42 -5.76 10.60
N SER A 85 9.35 -6.59 10.12
CA SER A 85 9.15 -8.02 9.88
C SER A 85 10.16 -8.87 10.64
N ASP A 86 9.79 -10.09 10.99
CA ASP A 86 10.75 -11.09 11.47
C ASP A 86 11.48 -11.72 10.27
N TYR A 87 12.81 -11.87 10.34
CA TYR A 87 13.59 -12.57 9.31
C TYR A 87 14.49 -13.64 9.91
N ALA A 88 14.60 -14.75 9.18
CA ALA A 88 15.53 -15.82 9.45
C ALA A 88 16.99 -15.32 9.40
N PRO A 89 17.90 -15.93 10.19
CA PRO A 89 19.34 -15.63 10.18
C PRO A 89 19.99 -16.12 8.88
N THR A 90 19.76 -15.39 7.79
CA THR A 90 20.20 -15.77 6.43
C THR A 90 20.95 -14.65 5.72
N GLY A 91 21.00 -13.46 6.33
CA GLY A 91 21.49 -12.25 5.73
C GLY A 91 22.97 -12.00 6.03
N PRO A 92 23.84 -11.74 5.03
CA PRO A 92 25.23 -11.36 5.28
C PRO A 92 25.37 -10.06 6.07
N LEU A 93 24.38 -9.15 6.04
CA LEU A 93 24.41 -7.95 6.88
C LEU A 93 24.34 -8.30 8.36
N THR A 94 23.65 -9.39 8.71
CA THR A 94 23.37 -9.76 10.10
C THR A 94 24.43 -10.69 10.70
N ILE A 95 25.59 -10.84 10.07
CA ILE A 95 26.66 -11.68 10.58
C ILE A 95 27.25 -11.12 11.89
N ALA A 96 27.33 -11.97 12.91
CA ALA A 96 27.97 -11.67 14.17
C ALA A 96 29.50 -11.85 14.08
N PRO A 97 30.27 -11.35 15.06
CA PRO A 97 31.73 -11.50 15.09
C PRO A 97 32.21 -12.97 15.13
N ASP A 98 31.35 -13.89 15.55
CA ASP A 98 31.58 -15.33 15.58
C ASP A 98 31.36 -16.02 14.21
N GLY A 99 30.94 -15.26 13.19
CA GLY A 99 30.70 -15.76 11.84
C GLY A 99 29.31 -16.35 11.60
N TYR A 100 28.40 -16.33 12.59
CA TYR A 100 27.03 -16.81 12.44
C TYR A 100 26.06 -15.67 12.11
N TYR A 101 25.07 -15.96 11.27
CA TYR A 101 24.01 -14.99 10.95
C TYR A 101 23.07 -14.82 12.16
N GLN A 102 22.70 -13.58 12.45
CA GLN A 102 21.74 -13.23 13.49
C GLN A 102 20.34 -13.08 12.90
N PRO A 103 19.29 -13.46 13.64
CA PRO A 103 17.92 -13.22 13.22
C PRO A 103 17.58 -11.72 13.28
N VAL A 104 16.59 -11.31 12.51
CA VAL A 104 15.97 -9.98 12.64
C VAL A 104 14.65 -10.12 13.35
N SER A 105 14.44 -9.35 14.41
CA SER A 105 13.20 -9.35 15.18
C SER A 105 12.29 -8.22 14.73
N SER A 106 10.99 -8.50 14.58
CA SER A 106 10.03 -7.43 14.30
C SER A 106 9.83 -6.57 15.55
N LEU A 107 9.58 -5.28 15.35
CA LEU A 107 9.23 -4.38 16.44
C LEU A 107 7.97 -4.85 17.19
N ASN A 108 7.00 -5.43 16.48
CA ASN A 108 5.81 -6.00 17.10
C ASN A 108 6.16 -7.18 18.02
N THR A 109 7.09 -8.04 17.60
CA THR A 109 7.58 -9.18 18.39
C THR A 109 8.27 -8.69 19.66
N ILE A 110 9.17 -7.72 19.54
CA ILE A 110 9.88 -7.11 20.69
C ILE A 110 8.88 -6.51 21.68
N LEU A 111 7.95 -5.68 21.21
CA LEU A 111 6.94 -5.04 22.08
C LEU A 111 6.02 -6.06 22.76
N ALA A 112 5.64 -7.13 22.08
CA ALA A 112 4.81 -8.17 22.67
C ALA A 112 5.55 -8.99 23.72
N THR A 113 6.83 -9.29 23.50
CA THR A 113 7.68 -9.98 24.48
C THR A 113 7.85 -9.12 25.74
N ILE A 114 8.18 -7.83 25.60
CA ILE A 114 8.29 -6.91 26.73
C ILE A 114 6.95 -6.83 27.49
N ARG A 115 5.84 -6.73 26.77
CA ARG A 115 4.50 -6.71 27.40
C ARG A 115 4.22 -8.01 28.15
N LEU A 116 4.60 -9.15 27.59
CA LEU A 116 4.47 -10.45 28.24
C LEU A 116 5.32 -10.51 29.52
N ASP A 117 6.58 -10.06 29.47
CA ASP A 117 7.48 -10.06 30.64
C ASP A 117 6.95 -9.17 31.77
N MET A 118 6.38 -8.01 31.43
CA MET A 118 5.69 -7.16 32.40
C MET A 118 4.44 -7.83 32.98
N ILE A 119 3.66 -8.58 32.19
CA ILE A 119 2.50 -9.33 32.70
C ILE A 119 2.93 -10.50 33.58
N MET A 120 3.98 -11.21 33.18
CA MET A 120 4.52 -12.33 33.93
C MET A 120 5.00 -11.91 35.31
N GLU A 121 5.53 -10.69 35.46
CA GLU A 121 5.86 -10.10 36.75
C GLU A 121 4.72 -10.25 37.78
N LYS A 122 3.49 -9.84 37.43
CA LYS A 122 2.32 -9.93 38.33
C LYS A 122 2.00 -11.38 38.72
N HIS A 123 2.15 -12.31 37.79
CA HIS A 123 1.78 -13.71 38.00
C HIS A 123 2.87 -14.53 38.71
N VAL A 124 4.14 -14.24 38.44
CA VAL A 124 5.29 -14.89 39.05
C VAL A 124 5.56 -14.33 40.45
N ALA A 125 5.31 -13.02 40.69
CA ALA A 125 5.36 -12.44 42.03
C ALA A 125 4.45 -13.16 43.02
N ALA A 126 3.30 -13.64 42.57
CA ALA A 126 2.37 -14.40 43.40
C ALA A 126 2.86 -15.83 43.73
N ALA A 127 3.81 -16.35 42.95
CA ALA A 127 4.32 -17.72 43.08
C ALA A 127 5.71 -17.80 43.74
N VAL A 128 6.50 -16.72 43.71
CA VAL A 128 7.89 -16.70 44.18
C VAL A 128 8.03 -15.86 45.44
N SER A 129 8.43 -16.48 46.55
CA SER A 129 8.60 -15.84 47.87
C SER A 129 9.83 -14.91 47.99
N ASN A 130 10.51 -14.58 46.88
CA ASN A 130 11.70 -13.73 46.89
C ASN A 130 11.43 -12.36 46.24
N PRO A 131 11.22 -11.31 47.04
CA PRO A 131 10.91 -9.98 46.53
C PRO A 131 12.08 -9.30 45.78
N ALA A 132 13.34 -9.67 46.05
CA ALA A 132 14.50 -9.03 45.42
C ALA A 132 14.65 -9.42 43.93
N SER A 133 14.44 -10.70 43.60
CA SER A 133 14.43 -11.16 42.20
C SER A 133 13.28 -10.56 41.40
N MET A 134 12.14 -10.30 42.06
CA MET A 134 11.00 -9.64 41.42
C MET A 134 11.27 -8.17 41.11
N GLN A 135 12.02 -7.46 41.96
CA GLN A 135 12.42 -6.08 41.68
C GLN A 135 13.39 -6.01 40.48
N MET A 136 14.39 -6.90 40.43
CA MET A 136 15.30 -6.96 39.28
C MET A 136 14.55 -7.25 37.97
N TRP A 137 13.54 -8.13 37.99
CA TRP A 137 12.70 -8.39 36.82
C TRP A 137 11.97 -7.13 36.34
N LYS A 138 11.37 -6.36 37.26
CA LYS A 138 10.71 -5.09 36.95
C LYS A 138 11.67 -4.10 36.29
N ASP A 139 12.85 -3.95 36.87
CA ASP A 139 13.84 -2.99 36.41
C ASP A 139 14.35 -3.35 35.01
N LEU A 140 14.55 -4.64 34.74
CA LEU A 140 14.92 -5.14 33.40
C LEU A 140 13.79 -4.94 32.38
N ALA A 141 12.56 -5.32 32.69
CA ALA A 141 11.42 -5.13 31.79
C ALA A 141 11.17 -3.64 31.48
N GLN A 142 11.43 -2.76 32.45
CA GLN A 142 11.36 -1.31 32.26
C GLN A 142 12.48 -0.81 31.36
N ALA A 143 13.72 -1.27 31.57
CA ALA A 143 14.85 -0.94 30.71
C ALA A 143 14.62 -1.40 29.26
N ASP A 144 14.07 -2.61 29.06
CA ASP A 144 13.74 -3.14 27.74
C ASP A 144 12.66 -2.29 27.06
N TYR A 145 11.64 -1.83 27.79
CA TYR A 145 10.62 -0.93 27.24
C TYR A 145 11.21 0.40 26.75
N ASP A 146 12.11 0.98 27.54
CA ASP A 146 12.73 2.27 27.20
C ASP A 146 13.69 2.11 26.01
N ALA A 147 14.46 1.02 25.96
CA ALA A 147 15.27 0.65 24.80
C ALA A 147 14.42 0.41 23.54
N ALA A 148 13.28 -0.28 23.67
CA ALA A 148 12.38 -0.54 22.54
C ALA A 148 11.73 0.75 22.03
N SER A 149 11.46 1.69 22.93
CA SER A 149 10.95 3.01 22.57
C SER A 149 11.99 3.85 21.79
N ALA A 150 13.27 3.76 22.15
CA ALA A 150 14.36 4.37 21.39
C ALA A 150 14.55 3.70 20.02
N THR A 151 14.55 2.36 19.99
CA THR A 151 14.62 1.56 18.75
C THR A 151 13.49 1.92 17.79
N ARG A 152 12.28 2.04 18.31
CA ARG A 152 11.10 2.48 17.56
C ARG A 152 11.32 3.85 16.92
N ALA A 153 11.78 4.83 17.69
CA ALA A 153 12.01 6.18 17.18
C ALA A 153 13.06 6.18 16.05
N LYS A 154 14.14 5.41 16.22
CA LYS A 154 15.17 5.21 15.19
C LYS A 154 14.59 4.58 13.93
N LEU A 155 13.80 3.51 14.05
CA LEU A 155 13.17 2.84 12.92
C LEU A 155 12.22 3.78 12.18
N VAL A 156 11.37 4.52 12.89
CA VAL A 156 10.46 5.51 12.29
C VAL A 156 11.24 6.59 11.54
N SER A 157 12.33 7.10 12.11
CA SER A 157 13.19 8.09 11.45
C SER A 157 13.78 7.55 10.14
N VAL A 158 14.33 6.33 10.16
CA VAL A 158 14.89 5.69 8.95
C VAL A 158 13.80 5.45 7.91
N MET A 159 12.62 4.97 8.30
CA MET A 159 11.49 4.75 7.40
C MET A 159 11.01 6.06 6.76
N GLN A 160 10.85 7.13 7.54
CA GLN A 160 10.43 8.44 7.04
C GLN A 160 11.46 9.02 6.06
N ALA A 161 12.76 8.95 6.38
CA ALA A 161 13.82 9.38 5.48
C ALA A 161 13.84 8.57 4.17
N SER A 162 13.50 7.27 4.23
CA SER A 162 13.44 6.38 3.07
C SER A 162 12.29 6.68 2.11
N MET A 163 11.25 7.41 2.54
CA MET A 163 10.14 7.85 1.69
C MET A 163 10.50 9.05 0.80
N LEU A 164 11.62 9.74 1.09
CA LEU A 164 12.04 10.93 0.35
C LEU A 164 12.84 10.56 -0.92
N PRO A 165 12.87 11.45 -1.93
CA PRO A 165 13.78 11.31 -3.06
C PRO A 165 15.24 11.21 -2.58
N GLY A 166 15.96 10.19 -3.03
CA GLY A 166 17.32 9.87 -2.57
C GLY A 166 17.39 8.82 -1.46
N GLY A 167 16.29 8.52 -0.78
CA GLY A 167 16.19 7.49 0.25
C GLY A 167 17.02 7.78 1.51
N SER A 168 17.17 6.76 2.35
CA SER A 168 18.03 6.80 3.54
C SER A 168 19.24 5.88 3.37
N PRO A 169 20.49 6.33 3.62
CA PRO A 169 21.67 5.46 3.56
C PRO A 169 21.67 4.37 4.65
N GLU A 170 20.87 4.55 5.70
CA GLU A 170 20.70 3.59 6.80
C GLU A 170 19.67 2.51 6.46
N ALA A 171 18.82 2.72 5.45
CA ALA A 171 17.82 1.75 5.06
C ALA A 171 18.45 0.62 4.24
N LYS A 172 18.77 -0.49 4.90
CA LYS A 172 19.33 -1.67 4.27
C LYS A 172 18.42 -2.88 4.45
N ASP A 173 18.50 -3.83 3.53
CA ASP A 173 17.89 -5.15 3.70
C ASP A 173 18.83 -6.09 4.45
N ILE A 174 18.37 -7.31 4.76
CA ILE A 174 19.18 -8.34 5.42
C ILE A 174 20.44 -8.72 4.62
N GLN A 175 20.48 -8.43 3.32
CA GLN A 175 21.64 -8.65 2.46
C GLN A 175 22.63 -7.48 2.46
N GLY A 176 22.29 -6.36 3.10
CA GLY A 176 23.11 -5.16 3.14
C GLY A 176 22.93 -4.23 1.93
N ASN A 177 21.98 -4.56 1.04
CA ASN A 177 21.65 -3.70 -0.09
C ASN A 177 20.82 -2.52 0.39
N LEU A 178 21.03 -1.37 -0.23
CA LEU A 178 20.22 -0.19 0.01
C LEU A 178 18.77 -0.44 -0.40
N VAL A 179 17.84 -0.13 0.49
CA VAL A 179 16.40 -0.22 0.26
C VAL A 179 15.88 1.20 0.04
N ASN A 180 15.34 1.45 -1.16
CA ASN A 180 14.83 2.76 -1.55
C ASN A 180 13.37 2.67 -2.00
N PRO A 181 12.41 2.74 -1.06
CA PRO A 181 10.98 2.66 -1.37
C PRO A 181 10.51 3.72 -2.37
N TYR A 182 11.07 4.93 -2.32
CA TYR A 182 10.73 5.99 -3.28
C TYR A 182 11.09 5.60 -4.71
N GLN A 183 12.33 5.13 -4.92
CA GLN A 183 12.79 4.72 -6.24
C GLN A 183 12.02 3.50 -6.76
N SER A 184 11.76 2.52 -5.91
CA SER A 184 10.97 1.34 -6.28
C SER A 184 9.53 1.70 -6.65
N ALA A 185 8.89 2.62 -5.92
CA ALA A 185 7.58 3.12 -6.28
C ALA A 185 7.58 3.87 -7.62
N GLU A 186 8.59 4.70 -7.87
CA GLU A 186 8.70 5.43 -9.12
C GLU A 186 8.90 4.50 -10.32
N ASN A 187 9.77 3.49 -10.16
CA ASN A 187 10.00 2.46 -11.18
C ASN A 187 8.71 1.66 -11.45
N ALA A 188 8.05 1.17 -10.40
CA ALA A 188 6.80 0.43 -10.53
C ALA A 188 5.69 1.26 -11.20
N TYR A 189 5.60 2.55 -10.89
CA TYR A 189 4.66 3.45 -11.56
C TYR A 189 4.97 3.57 -13.06
N LYS A 190 6.24 3.79 -13.41
CA LYS A 190 6.69 3.96 -14.80
C LYS A 190 6.53 2.67 -15.63
N GLU A 191 6.80 1.50 -15.04
CA GLU A 191 6.69 0.19 -15.68
C GLU A 191 5.23 -0.21 -15.98
N ASN A 192 4.29 0.16 -15.11
CA ASN A 192 2.86 -0.08 -15.33
C ASN A 192 2.20 0.91 -16.30
N GLY A 193 2.99 1.82 -16.87
CA GLY A 193 2.54 2.82 -17.84
C GLY A 193 2.41 2.29 -19.27
N ILE A 194 1.93 1.06 -19.53
CA ILE A 194 1.61 0.60 -20.89
C ILE A 194 0.39 1.40 -21.37
N ARG A 195 0.65 2.46 -22.15
CA ARG A 195 -0.34 3.48 -22.53
C ARG A 195 -1.16 3.00 -23.72
N GLN A 196 -2.17 2.16 -23.51
CA GLN A 196 -3.06 1.74 -24.61
C GLN A 196 -3.81 2.95 -25.21
N SER A 197 -3.93 4.05 -24.46
CA SER A 197 -4.62 5.28 -24.89
C SER A 197 -3.75 6.31 -25.63
N GLY A 198 -2.43 6.09 -25.80
CA GLY A 198 -1.53 6.95 -26.59
C GLY A 198 -1.44 8.43 -26.18
N GLY A 199 -2.07 8.84 -25.08
CA GLY A 199 -2.31 10.24 -24.73
C GLY A 199 -2.22 10.53 -23.25
N SER A 200 -1.47 9.76 -22.47
CA SER A 200 -1.20 10.08 -21.06
C SER A 200 0.30 10.11 -20.77
N ALA A 201 0.75 10.83 -19.76
CA ALA A 201 2.14 10.82 -19.31
C ALA A 201 2.26 11.12 -17.81
N TYR A 202 3.09 10.34 -17.12
CA TYR A 202 3.53 10.64 -15.76
C TYR A 202 4.15 12.04 -15.68
N VAL A 203 3.82 12.80 -14.64
CA VAL A 203 4.49 14.07 -14.35
C VAL A 203 5.74 13.77 -13.55
N ASN A 204 6.91 13.95 -14.16
CA ASN A 204 8.18 13.68 -13.48
C ASN A 204 8.31 14.50 -12.19
N GLY A 205 8.68 13.84 -11.09
CA GLY A 205 8.77 14.45 -9.77
C GLY A 205 7.44 14.69 -9.05
N SER A 206 6.30 14.24 -9.61
CA SER A 206 5.00 14.34 -8.93
C SER A 206 4.76 13.23 -7.90
N LEU A 207 5.52 12.13 -7.95
CA LEU A 207 5.39 11.06 -6.98
C LEU A 207 5.77 11.56 -5.59
N LYS A 208 4.85 11.38 -4.65
CA LYS A 208 5.03 11.66 -3.24
C LYS A 208 4.62 10.43 -2.44
N LEU A 209 5.52 10.00 -1.55
CA LEU A 209 5.22 8.95 -0.59
C LEU A 209 5.01 9.58 0.79
N THR A 210 3.94 9.18 1.46
CA THR A 210 3.63 9.60 2.82
C THR A 210 3.45 8.36 3.69
N LEU A 211 4.11 8.35 4.85
CA LEU A 211 3.97 7.30 5.85
C LEU A 211 2.83 7.68 6.81
N GLY A 212 1.99 6.71 7.19
CA GLY A 212 0.91 6.95 8.12
C GLY A 212 0.36 5.68 8.76
N CYS A 213 -0.83 5.82 9.33
CA CYS A 213 -1.52 4.83 10.13
C CYS A 213 -2.87 4.46 9.50
N LEU A 214 -3.44 3.36 9.97
CA LEU A 214 -4.75 2.87 9.54
C LEU A 214 -5.79 3.09 10.64
N GLN A 215 -6.77 3.95 10.37
CA GLN A 215 -7.92 4.13 11.26
C GLN A 215 -8.73 2.82 11.34
N GLY A 216 -9.04 2.40 12.57
CA GLY A 216 -9.70 1.11 12.84
C GLY A 216 -8.74 -0.07 12.94
N GLY A 217 -7.45 0.12 12.66
CA GLY A 217 -6.43 -0.92 12.79
C GLY A 217 -6.57 -2.08 11.80
N SER A 218 -5.64 -3.01 11.91
CA SER A 218 -5.59 -4.27 11.15
C SER A 218 -4.99 -5.36 12.02
N GLU A 219 -5.35 -6.62 11.77
CA GLU A 219 -4.68 -7.77 12.37
C GLU A 219 -3.15 -7.66 12.21
N THR A 220 -2.43 -7.82 13.32
CA THR A 220 -0.95 -7.93 13.33
C THR A 220 -0.52 -9.40 13.21
N THR A 221 0.77 -9.66 13.06
CA THR A 221 1.32 -11.02 13.09
C THR A 221 1.48 -11.60 14.50
N VAL A 222 1.30 -10.79 15.55
CA VAL A 222 1.67 -11.15 16.92
C VAL A 222 0.47 -11.54 17.74
N LYS A 223 0.54 -12.75 18.32
CA LYS A 223 -0.50 -13.31 19.19
C LYS A 223 -0.53 -12.58 20.52
N ALA A 224 -1.73 -12.44 21.07
CA ALA A 224 -1.88 -12.02 22.45
C ALA A 224 -1.36 -13.09 23.40
N VAL A 225 -1.07 -12.67 24.64
CA VAL A 225 -0.66 -13.56 25.72
C VAL A 225 -1.68 -14.68 25.91
N THR A 226 -1.20 -15.92 26.01
CA THR A 226 -2.02 -17.09 26.27
C THR A 226 -1.82 -17.59 27.71
N PRO A 227 -2.90 -17.98 28.42
CA PRO A 227 -4.31 -17.87 28.03
C PRO A 227 -4.80 -16.41 28.00
N GLU A 228 -5.78 -16.09 27.13
CA GLU A 228 -6.28 -14.71 26.94
C GLU A 228 -6.82 -14.08 28.24
N THR A 229 -7.28 -14.89 29.18
CA THR A 229 -7.71 -14.44 30.53
C THR A 229 -6.61 -13.76 31.33
N LYS A 230 -5.34 -14.00 30.99
CA LYS A 230 -4.16 -13.38 31.61
C LYS A 230 -3.56 -12.27 30.74
N ALA A 231 -4.14 -11.96 29.58
CA ALA A 231 -3.57 -10.99 28.66
C ALA A 231 -3.78 -9.53 29.06
N GLU A 232 -4.57 -9.26 30.11
CA GLU A 232 -4.77 -7.92 30.70
C GLU A 232 -5.14 -6.88 29.64
N LEU A 233 -6.12 -7.21 28.80
CA LEU A 233 -6.47 -6.44 27.60
C LEU A 233 -7.38 -5.23 27.89
N ASN A 234 -7.88 -5.08 29.12
CA ASN A 234 -8.77 -3.98 29.52
C ASN A 234 -9.99 -3.79 28.56
N GLY A 235 -10.59 -4.91 28.12
CA GLY A 235 -11.75 -4.92 27.22
C GLY A 235 -11.42 -4.61 25.75
N LYS A 236 -10.13 -4.48 25.38
CA LYS A 236 -9.73 -4.21 24.00
C LYS A 236 -9.86 -5.48 23.15
N ALA A 237 -10.37 -5.28 21.94
CA ALA A 237 -10.59 -6.37 21.01
C ALA A 237 -9.26 -6.95 20.51
N LEU A 238 -9.25 -8.28 20.37
CA LEU A 238 -8.29 -9.00 19.58
C LEU A 238 -8.95 -9.39 18.26
N GLN A 239 -8.13 -9.64 17.24
CA GLN A 239 -8.58 -10.23 15.99
C GLN A 239 -7.88 -11.58 15.82
N ASN A 240 -8.63 -12.68 15.77
CA ASN A 240 -8.08 -14.04 15.67
C ASN A 240 -7.02 -14.37 16.74
N GLY A 241 -7.21 -13.91 17.97
CA GLY A 241 -6.25 -14.08 19.07
C GLY A 241 -4.96 -13.28 18.94
N LYS A 242 -4.92 -12.30 18.02
CA LYS A 242 -3.78 -11.40 17.79
C LYS A 242 -4.11 -9.96 18.13
N TYR A 243 -3.06 -9.19 18.44
CA TYR A 243 -3.20 -7.76 18.67
C TYR A 243 -3.67 -7.03 17.40
N LEU A 244 -4.50 -6.01 17.59
CA LEU A 244 -4.92 -5.10 16.53
C LEU A 244 -3.91 -3.95 16.43
N SER A 245 -3.50 -3.60 15.22
CA SER A 245 -2.59 -2.47 15.00
C SER A 245 -3.24 -1.15 15.41
N TYR A 246 -2.40 -0.17 15.75
CA TYR A 246 -2.83 1.18 16.16
C TYR A 246 -3.84 1.20 17.32
N THR A 247 -3.87 0.13 18.10
CA THR A 247 -4.62 0.06 19.36
C THR A 247 -3.59 0.03 20.48
N ASN A 248 -3.71 0.96 21.42
CA ASN A 248 -2.84 0.97 22.60
C ASN A 248 -3.28 -0.14 23.56
N TYR A 249 -2.41 -1.07 23.94
CA TYR A 249 -2.68 -2.12 24.95
C TYR A 249 -1.94 -1.82 26.25
N SER A 250 -2.31 -0.70 26.88
CA SER A 250 -1.61 -0.18 28.04
C SER A 250 -1.54 -1.18 29.20
N TYR A 251 -0.37 -1.24 29.83
CA TYR A 251 -0.10 -2.09 30.98
C TYR A 251 0.92 -1.39 31.89
N ASN A 252 0.67 -1.41 33.19
CA ASN A 252 1.56 -0.81 34.20
C ASN A 252 2.00 0.65 33.90
N GLY A 253 1.07 1.48 33.41
CA GLY A 253 1.36 2.88 33.06
C GLY A 253 2.17 3.09 31.77
N LYS A 254 2.43 2.04 31.00
CA LYS A 254 3.10 2.08 29.70
C LYS A 254 2.14 1.77 28.56
N ASP A 255 2.38 2.40 27.42
CA ASP A 255 1.58 2.23 26.21
C ASP A 255 2.24 1.23 25.27
N PHE A 256 1.45 0.29 24.76
CA PHE A 256 1.90 -0.73 23.81
C PHE A 256 1.07 -0.62 22.54
N VAL A 257 1.60 0.07 21.53
CA VAL A 257 0.95 0.24 20.23
C VAL A 257 1.68 -0.59 19.19
N PHE A 258 0.96 -1.53 18.59
CA PHE A 258 1.50 -2.39 17.54
C PHE A 258 1.32 -1.73 16.17
N THR A 259 2.29 -1.94 15.28
CA THR A 259 2.27 -1.41 13.92
C THR A 259 1.52 -2.32 12.96
N ALA A 260 0.95 -1.75 11.89
CA ALA A 260 0.26 -2.53 10.87
C ALA A 260 1.25 -3.21 9.93
N ALA A 261 1.72 -4.38 10.33
CA ALA A 261 2.47 -5.31 9.49
C ALA A 261 1.69 -6.63 9.46
N GLY A 262 1.04 -6.90 8.34
CA GLY A 262 0.17 -8.08 8.16
C GLY A 262 0.96 -9.27 7.63
N SER A 263 0.35 -10.44 7.46
CA SER A 263 1.05 -11.58 6.85
C SER A 263 1.36 -11.40 5.36
N GLN A 264 0.68 -10.45 4.69
CA GLN A 264 0.78 -10.20 3.26
C GLN A 264 0.70 -8.70 2.97
N ILE A 265 1.33 -8.30 1.87
CA ILE A 265 1.26 -6.94 1.34
C ILE A 265 -0.11 -6.81 0.69
N LYS A 266 -0.85 -5.76 1.04
CA LYS A 266 -2.19 -5.52 0.50
C LYS A 266 -2.47 -4.04 0.34
N LEU A 267 -3.31 -3.73 -0.64
CA LEU A 267 -3.91 -2.41 -0.78
C LEU A 267 -4.90 -2.16 0.36
N ILE A 268 -4.96 -0.92 0.81
CA ILE A 268 -5.92 -0.47 1.81
C ILE A 268 -6.71 0.71 1.24
N ASP A 269 -7.95 0.86 1.70
CA ASP A 269 -8.76 2.03 1.37
C ASP A 269 -8.11 3.30 1.93
N SER A 270 -7.77 4.22 1.02
CA SER A 270 -7.29 5.57 1.30
C SER A 270 -8.15 6.36 2.29
N LYS A 271 -9.46 6.07 2.40
CA LYS A 271 -10.36 6.75 3.36
C LYS A 271 -10.01 6.46 4.81
N ASN A 272 -9.43 5.29 5.07
CA ASN A 272 -9.02 4.87 6.40
C ASN A 272 -7.56 5.29 6.72
N PHE A 273 -6.83 5.83 5.74
CA PHE A 273 -5.49 6.34 5.97
C PHE A 273 -5.52 7.63 6.78
N LYS A 274 -4.65 7.72 7.79
CA LYS A 274 -4.41 8.94 8.57
C LYS A 274 -2.92 9.10 8.77
N GLN A 275 -2.38 10.31 8.59
CA GLN A 275 -0.95 10.55 8.81
C GLN A 275 -0.53 10.34 10.27
N THR A 276 -1.42 10.65 11.21
CA THR A 276 -1.29 10.39 12.65
C THR A 276 -2.66 10.06 13.23
N LEU A 277 -2.71 9.19 14.24
CA LEU A 277 -3.92 8.90 15.01
C LEU A 277 -3.95 9.60 16.37
N GLY A 278 -2.92 10.40 16.69
CA GLY A 278 -2.80 11.08 17.99
C GLY A 278 -2.56 10.11 19.16
N ILE A 279 -2.13 8.88 18.87
CA ILE A 279 -1.80 7.88 19.88
C ILE A 279 -0.32 8.01 20.22
N ALA A 280 -0.01 8.17 21.51
CA ALA A 280 1.37 8.15 21.98
C ALA A 280 2.03 6.86 21.51
N THR A 281 3.26 6.94 21.02
CA THR A 281 4.07 5.79 20.57
C THR A 281 3.65 5.08 19.28
N GLU A 282 2.75 5.65 18.47
CA GLU A 282 2.38 5.05 17.19
C GLU A 282 3.58 4.91 16.22
N VAL A 283 3.55 3.84 15.43
CA VAL A 283 4.58 3.54 14.42
C VAL A 283 3.90 3.54 13.06
N PRO A 284 3.98 4.65 12.30
CA PRO A 284 3.36 4.72 11.00
C PRO A 284 4.03 3.71 10.07
N SER A 285 3.24 2.81 9.48
CA SER A 285 3.71 1.78 8.56
C SER A 285 2.94 1.71 7.25
N ILE A 286 1.80 2.39 7.14
CA ILE A 286 1.02 2.42 5.90
C ILE A 286 1.67 3.41 4.95
N VAL A 287 1.96 2.97 3.74
CA VAL A 287 2.50 3.83 2.69
C VAL A 287 1.36 4.34 1.83
N MET A 288 1.21 5.66 1.74
CA MET A 288 0.37 6.32 0.76
C MET A 288 1.26 6.85 -0.38
N ALA A 289 0.99 6.40 -1.61
CA ALA A 289 1.59 6.95 -2.81
C ALA A 289 0.61 7.90 -3.49
N GLU A 290 1.08 9.09 -3.83
CA GLU A 290 0.34 10.13 -4.56
C GLU A 290 1.13 10.47 -5.82
N ALA A 291 0.47 10.61 -6.98
CA ALA A 291 1.14 11.04 -8.21
C ALA A 291 0.18 11.77 -9.17
N ASP A 292 0.75 12.60 -10.03
CA ASP A 292 0.02 13.31 -11.07
C ASP A 292 0.30 12.71 -12.45
N GLN A 293 -0.75 12.62 -13.26
CA GLN A 293 -0.65 12.20 -14.64
C GLN A 293 -1.37 13.16 -15.57
N LYS A 294 -0.65 13.57 -16.61
CA LYS A 294 -1.15 14.42 -17.69
C LYS A 294 -1.88 13.57 -18.70
N PHE A 295 -3.02 14.06 -19.19
CA PHE A 295 -3.68 13.56 -20.38
C PHE A 295 -3.59 14.61 -21.49
N PHE A 296 -3.37 14.15 -22.71
CA PHE A 296 -3.30 14.94 -23.93
C PHE A 296 -4.49 14.58 -24.81
N ASP A 297 -5.14 15.61 -25.34
CA ASP A 297 -6.17 15.41 -26.37
C ASP A 297 -5.53 15.05 -27.71
N ASN A 298 -6.27 14.27 -28.50
CA ASN A 298 -5.85 13.70 -29.78
C ASN A 298 -5.00 14.64 -30.63
N GLY A 299 -3.70 14.35 -30.69
CA GLY A 299 -2.75 14.97 -31.62
C GLY A 299 -2.06 16.24 -31.13
N ASN A 300 -2.41 16.79 -29.97
CA ASN A 300 -1.73 17.98 -29.44
C ASN A 300 -0.89 17.66 -28.19
N SER A 301 0.35 17.25 -28.42
CA SER A 301 1.33 16.93 -27.37
C SER A 301 1.84 18.16 -26.61
N ALA A 302 1.50 19.36 -27.04
CA ALA A 302 2.08 20.60 -26.52
C ALA A 302 1.45 21.08 -25.20
N LYS A 303 0.18 20.75 -24.93
CA LYS A 303 -0.50 21.13 -23.68
C LYS A 303 -1.35 19.97 -23.14
N PRO A 304 -1.22 19.62 -21.84
CA PRO A 304 -2.10 18.62 -21.24
C PRO A 304 -3.53 19.18 -21.18
N ALA A 305 -4.49 18.38 -21.66
CA ALA A 305 -5.92 18.68 -21.57
C ALA A 305 -6.42 18.61 -20.12
N ARG A 306 -5.86 17.70 -19.32
CA ARG A 306 -6.16 17.57 -17.89
C ARG A 306 -4.99 16.93 -17.13
N ILE A 307 -4.91 17.23 -15.84
CA ILE A 307 -4.03 16.54 -14.89
C ILE A 307 -4.93 15.81 -13.91
N VAL A 308 -4.70 14.51 -13.73
CA VAL A 308 -5.43 13.69 -12.77
C VAL A 308 -4.47 13.30 -11.66
N HIS A 309 -4.90 13.61 -10.44
CA HIS A 309 -4.22 13.21 -9.22
C HIS A 309 -4.76 11.86 -8.77
N THR A 310 -3.88 10.89 -8.52
CA THR A 310 -4.26 9.59 -8.01
C THR A 310 -3.50 9.26 -6.74
N MET A 311 -4.15 8.52 -5.85
CA MET A 311 -3.58 8.05 -4.60
C MET A 311 -3.94 6.60 -4.35
N ALA A 312 -3.01 5.86 -3.74
CA ALA A 312 -3.24 4.51 -3.24
C ALA A 312 -2.48 4.30 -1.93
N CYS A 313 -3.03 3.45 -1.06
CA CYS A 313 -2.42 3.09 0.21
C CYS A 313 -2.11 1.59 0.24
N ALA A 314 -0.98 1.22 0.82
CA ALA A 314 -0.56 -0.17 0.96
C ALA A 314 0.00 -0.47 2.35
N GLN A 315 -0.32 -1.66 2.85
CA GLN A 315 0.22 -2.22 4.08
C GLN A 315 1.47 -3.06 3.78
N PRO A 316 2.55 -2.92 4.55
CA PRO A 316 3.69 -3.83 4.46
C PRO A 316 3.34 -5.21 5.01
N ALA A 317 4.05 -6.22 4.52
CA ALA A 317 4.01 -7.57 5.09
C ALA A 317 5.09 -7.75 6.14
N CYS A 318 4.76 -8.47 7.19
CA CYS A 318 5.64 -9.20 8.07
C CYS A 318 5.53 -10.69 7.72
N VAL A 319 6.56 -11.22 7.05
CA VAL A 319 6.65 -12.65 6.78
C VAL A 319 7.13 -13.31 8.05
N GLN A 320 6.23 -13.98 8.78
CA GLN A 320 6.64 -14.76 9.94
C GLN A 320 7.42 -15.97 9.43
N ASP A 321 8.68 -16.11 9.83
CA ASP A 321 9.48 -17.26 9.48
C ASP A 321 8.83 -18.54 10.05
N PRO A 322 8.52 -19.57 9.23
CA PRO A 322 8.12 -20.85 9.76
C PRO A 322 9.25 -21.37 10.66
N LYS A 323 8.94 -21.59 11.94
CA LYS A 323 9.89 -22.21 12.88
C LYS A 323 10.53 -23.43 12.20
N PRO A 324 11.85 -23.63 12.30
CA PRO A 324 12.46 -24.85 11.81
C PRO A 324 11.68 -26.03 12.38
N ALA A 325 11.27 -26.96 11.52
CA ALA A 325 10.57 -28.15 11.96
C ALA A 325 11.46 -28.84 13.01
N PRO A 326 10.93 -29.19 14.19
CA PRO A 326 11.71 -29.93 15.16
C PRO A 326 12.05 -31.30 14.55
N GLY A 327 13.31 -31.48 14.15
CA GLY A 327 13.83 -32.72 13.57
C GLY A 327 14.08 -32.65 12.06
N MET A 328 15.21 -32.07 11.67
CA MET A 328 16.08 -32.63 10.63
C MET A 328 17.50 -32.70 11.18
#